data_AF-A0A4Y2VRI1-F1
#
_entry.id   AF-A0A4Y2VRI1-F1
#
_cell.length_a   1.000
_cell.length_b   1.000
_cell.length_c   1.000
_cell.angle_alpha   90.00
_cell.angle_beta   90.00
_cell.angle_gamma   90.00
#
_symmetry.space_group_name_H-M   'P 1'
#
loop_
_entity.id
_entity.type
_entity.pdbx_description
1 polymer ?
#
loop_
_entity_poly.entity_id
_entity_poly.type
_entity_poly.pdbx_seq_one_letter_code
_entity_poly.pdbx_strand_id
1 'polypeptide(L)'
;DGAPPHYGNIVREFLNTTFPQRCIGRGVVMAWPPRSLDIAPLDFYLWGYVKQHVYSERINDITHLKRRITDVIHSVTPDVPTRVWEELDYR
;
A
#
# COMPACT_ATOMS: atom_id res chain seq x y z
N ASP A 1 3.06 7.86 -0.23
CA ASP A 1 4.33 8.45 -0.68
C ASP A 1 4.19 9.97 -0.79
N GLY A 2 5.28 10.73 -0.81
CA GLY A 2 5.22 12.20 -0.90
C GLY A 2 5.09 12.74 -2.33
N ALA A 3 4.59 11.95 -3.28
CA ALA A 3 4.71 12.29 -4.70
C ALA A 3 3.85 13.52 -5.06
N PRO A 4 4.32 14.40 -5.97
CA PRO A 4 3.63 15.64 -6.32
C PRO A 4 2.13 15.52 -6.69
N PRO A 5 1.68 14.47 -7.41
CA PRO A 5 0.26 14.29 -7.71
C PRO A 5 -0.61 14.05 -6.47
N HIS A 6 -0.05 13.42 -5.42
CA HIS A 6 -0.76 13.11 -4.18
C HIS A 6 -0.83 14.31 -3.20
N TYR A 7 -0.18 15.43 -3.54
CA TYR A 7 -0.10 16.61 -2.68
C TYR A 7 -1.09 17.74 -3.08
N GLY A 8 -1.93 17.55 -4.09
CA GLY A 8 -2.94 18.53 -4.47
C GLY A 8 -3.88 18.90 -3.32
N ASN A 9 -4.28 20.17 -3.23
CA ASN A 9 -5.21 20.64 -2.18
C ASN A 9 -6.51 19.84 -2.17
N ILE A 10 -7.06 19.55 -3.36
CA ILE A 10 -8.29 18.77 -3.53
C ILE A 10 -8.15 17.37 -2.92
N VAL A 11 -7.00 16.73 -3.16
CA VAL A 11 -6.70 15.39 -2.61
C VAL A 11 -6.62 15.45 -1.08
N ARG A 12 -5.96 16.47 -0.52
CA ARG A 12 -5.84 16.63 0.94
C ARG A 12 -7.16 16.92 1.62
N GLU A 13 -7.98 17.79 1.04
CA GLU A 13 -9.29 18.15 1.60
C GLU A 13 -10.25 16.95 1.58
N PHE A 14 -10.27 16.19 0.49
CA PHE A 14 -11.00 14.94 0.40
C PHE A 14 -10.56 13.95 1.48
N LEU A 15 -9.25 13.69 1.59
CA LEU A 15 -8.72 12.74 2.56
C LEU A 15 -8.99 13.15 4.02
N ASN A 16 -8.84 14.43 4.36
CA ASN A 16 -9.15 14.93 5.70
C ASN A 16 -10.64 14.80 6.06
N THR A 17 -11.52 14.92 5.06
CA THR A 17 -12.98 14.81 5.24
C THR A 17 -13.43 13.36 5.33
N THR A 18 -12.93 12.49 4.44
CA THR A 18 -13.37 11.10 4.34
C THR A 18 -12.73 10.21 5.42
N PHE A 19 -11.51 10.53 5.85
CA PHE A 19 -10.72 9.71 6.76
C PHE A 19 -10.03 10.55 7.85
N PRO A 20 -10.80 11.22 8.71
CA PRO A 20 -10.26 12.12 9.73
C PRO A 20 -9.30 11.37 10.65
N GLN A 21 -8.09 11.91 10.84
CA GLN A 21 -6.99 11.34 11.64
C GLN A 21 -6.52 9.94 11.23
N ARG A 22 -6.99 9.40 10.11
CA ARG A 22 -6.62 8.06 9.60
C ARG A 22 -5.76 8.13 8.34
N CYS A 23 -5.39 9.33 7.92
CA CYS A 23 -4.51 9.55 6.78
C CYS A 23 -3.13 10.01 7.23
N ILE A 24 -2.11 9.32 6.70
CA ILE A 24 -0.72 9.67 6.86
C ILE A 24 -0.22 10.24 5.53
N GLY A 25 0.35 11.43 5.54
CA GLY A 25 0.76 12.12 4.32
C GLY A 25 1.34 13.50 4.57
N ARG A 26 1.90 14.13 3.53
CA ARG A 26 2.42 15.49 3.64
C ARG A 26 1.26 16.49 3.66
N GLY A 27 1.12 17.27 4.74
CA GLY A 27 0.05 18.26 4.90
C GLY A 27 -1.30 17.68 5.37
N VAL A 28 -1.27 16.49 5.97
CA VAL A 28 -2.39 15.82 6.67
C VAL A 28 -2.02 15.71 8.15
N VAL A 29 -2.98 15.43 9.05
CA VAL A 29 -2.78 15.45 10.52
C VAL A 29 -1.58 14.58 10.97
N MET A 30 -1.38 13.43 10.33
CA MET A 30 -0.23 12.57 10.59
C MET A 30 0.81 12.74 9.48
N ALA A 31 1.91 13.43 9.79
CA ALA A 31 2.95 13.72 8.82
C ALA A 31 3.72 12.45 8.42
N TRP A 32 3.88 12.23 7.11
CA TRP A 32 4.74 11.15 6.60
C TRP A 32 6.23 11.49 6.86
N PRO A 33 7.02 10.60 7.48
CA PRO A 33 8.45 10.84 7.65
C PRO A 33 9.18 11.00 6.30
N PRO A 34 10.31 11.73 6.22
CA PRO A 34 11.15 11.71 5.03
C PRO A 34 11.88 10.35 4.91
N ARG A 35 11.92 9.77 3.70
CA ARG A 35 12.57 8.48 3.33
C ARG A 35 11.89 7.18 3.81
N SER A 36 10.58 7.20 4.07
CA SER A 36 9.79 6.02 4.45
C SER A 36 9.24 5.24 3.25
N LEU A 37 10.10 4.88 2.29
CA LEU A 37 9.75 3.82 1.33
C LEU A 37 9.72 2.44 2.03
N ASP A 38 10.41 2.34 3.17
CA ASP A 38 10.57 1.12 3.98
C ASP A 38 9.53 0.97 5.11
N ILE A 39 8.62 1.94 5.30
CA ILE A 39 7.67 1.98 6.44
C ILE A 39 6.23 1.64 6.02
N ALA A 40 5.96 1.33 4.76
CA ALA A 40 4.71 0.67 4.41
C ALA A 40 4.94 -0.86 4.45
N PRO A 41 4.39 -1.59 5.46
CA PRO A 41 4.24 -3.05 5.41
C PRO A 41 3.82 -3.56 4.04
N LEU A 42 2.92 -2.80 3.42
CA LEU A 42 2.36 -3.06 2.11
C LEU A 42 3.42 -2.98 1.00
N ASP A 43 4.27 -1.96 1.01
CA ASP A 43 5.25 -1.79 -0.07
C ASP A 43 6.42 -2.76 0.03
N PHE A 44 6.84 -3.11 1.26
CA PHE A 44 7.92 -4.06 1.48
C PHE A 44 7.46 -5.52 1.31
N TYR A 45 6.39 -5.93 2.00
CA TYR A 45 5.95 -7.31 2.02
C TYR A 45 4.96 -7.61 0.89
N LEU A 46 3.86 -6.86 0.79
CA LEU A 46 2.77 -7.20 -0.14
C LEU A 46 3.26 -7.15 -1.59
N TRP A 47 3.95 -6.08 -2.00
CA TRP A 47 4.43 -6.01 -3.39
C TRP A 47 5.50 -7.05 -3.72
N GLY A 48 6.35 -7.42 -2.77
CA GLY A 48 7.31 -8.53 -2.93
C GLY A 48 6.58 -9.87 -3.15
N TYR A 49 5.65 -10.19 -2.26
CA TYR A 49 4.82 -11.39 -2.31
C TYR A 49 3.99 -11.46 -3.60
N VAL A 50 3.28 -10.38 -3.93
CA VAL A 50 2.41 -10.32 -5.12
C VAL A 50 3.22 -10.51 -6.39
N LYS A 51 4.36 -9.83 -6.55
CA LYS A 51 5.21 -10.00 -7.74
C LYS A 51 5.70 -11.44 -7.87
N GLN A 52 6.17 -12.04 -6.77
CA GLN A 52 6.66 -13.43 -6.79
C GLN A 52 5.58 -14.42 -7.26
N HIS A 53 4.34 -14.25 -6.80
CA HIS A 53 3.25 -15.17 -7.13
C HIS A 53 2.60 -14.88 -8.48
N VAL A 54 2.47 -13.61 -8.87
CA VAL A 54 1.94 -13.26 -10.20
C VAL A 54 2.86 -13.80 -11.30
N TYR A 55 4.17 -13.61 -11.14
CA TYR A 55 5.18 -14.01 -12.13
C TYR A 55 5.74 -15.43 -11.94
N SER A 56 5.15 -16.25 -11.05
CA SER A 56 5.51 -17.68 -10.94
C SER A 56 5.15 -18.48 -12.19
N GLU A 57 4.25 -17.96 -13.02
CA GLU A 57 3.85 -18.50 -14.31
C GLU A 57 3.98 -17.42 -15.39
N ARG A 58 4.07 -17.89 -16.64
CA ARG A 58 4.14 -16.99 -17.79
C ARG A 58 2.82 -16.25 -17.98
N ILE A 59 2.92 -14.92 -17.99
CA ILE A 59 1.81 -14.03 -18.33
C ILE A 59 1.73 -13.88 -19.85
N ASN A 60 0.53 -14.06 -20.41
CA ASN A 60 0.31 -14.12 -21.86
C ASN A 60 -0.35 -12.84 -22.39
N ASP A 61 -1.13 -12.15 -21.56
CA ASP A 61 -1.81 -10.90 -21.91
C ASP A 61 -2.20 -10.10 -20.65
N ILE A 62 -2.73 -8.89 -20.85
CA ILE A 62 -3.13 -7.97 -19.77
C ILE A 62 -4.32 -8.50 -18.96
N THR A 63 -5.25 -9.22 -19.59
CA THR A 63 -6.40 -9.81 -18.89
C THR A 63 -5.96 -10.91 -17.95
N HIS A 64 -5.05 -11.77 -18.40
CA HIS A 64 -4.41 -12.79 -17.58
C HIS A 64 -3.63 -12.16 -16.42
N LEU A 65 -2.86 -11.09 -16.67
CA LEU A 65 -2.15 -10.36 -15.63
C LEU A 65 -3.09 -9.82 -14.56
N LYS A 66 -4.16 -9.13 -14.98
CA LYS A 66 -5.17 -8.57 -14.06
C LYS A 66 -5.79 -9.66 -13.20
N ARG A 67 -6.19 -10.79 -13.81
CA ARG A 67 -6.77 -11.92 -13.06
C ARG A 67 -5.79 -12.47 -12.03
N ARG A 68 -4.52 -12.70 -12.42
CA ARG A 68 -3.48 -13.19 -11.51
C ARG A 68 -3.24 -12.25 -10.33
N ILE A 69 -3.18 -10.93 -10.58
CA ILE A 69 -3.03 -9.95 -9.50
C ILE A 69 -4.23 -10.04 -8.54
N THR A 70 -5.45 -10.07 -9.07
CA THR A 70 -6.67 -10.20 -8.27
C THR A 70 -6.67 -11.47 -7.43
N ASP A 71 -6.39 -12.63 -8.04
CA ASP A 71 -6.38 -13.94 -7.37
C ASP A 71 -5.34 -13.97 -6.23
N VAL A 72 -4.13 -13.47 -6.48
CA VAL A 72 -3.06 -13.41 -5.48
C VAL A 72 -3.44 -12.47 -4.34
N ILE A 73 -4.00 -11.30 -4.62
CA ILE A 73 -4.47 -10.36 -3.58
C ILE A 73 -5.57 -11.01 -2.73
N HIS A 74 -6.52 -11.72 -3.33
CA HIS A 74 -7.56 -12.44 -2.58
C HIS A 74 -7.02 -13.60 -1.74
N SER A 75 -5.87 -14.18 -2.12
CA SER A 75 -5.20 -15.22 -1.32
C SER A 75 -4.44 -14.68 -0.11
N VAL A 76 -4.14 -13.38 -0.06
CA VAL A 76 -3.48 -12.76 1.08
C VAL A 76 -4.49 -12.64 2.21
N THR A 77 -4.36 -13.47 3.24
CA THR A 77 -5.21 -13.40 4.42
C THR A 77 -4.94 -12.12 5.23
N PRO A 78 -5.98 -11.50 5.82
CA PRO A 78 -5.86 -10.26 6.59
C PRO A 78 -4.99 -10.38 7.86
N ASP A 79 -4.67 -11.59 8.31
CA ASP A 79 -3.75 -11.84 9.43
C ASP A 79 -2.31 -11.39 9.12
N VAL A 80 -1.90 -11.47 7.85
CA VAL A 80 -0.52 -11.17 7.47
C VAL A 80 -0.21 -9.67 7.52
N PRO A 81 -1.05 -8.76 6.96
CA PRO A 81 -0.87 -7.33 7.16
C PRO A 81 -0.90 -6.91 8.63
N THR A 82 -1.78 -7.52 9.44
CA THR A 82 -1.96 -7.15 10.85
C THR A 82 -0.70 -7.42 11.67
N ARG A 83 -0.03 -8.57 11.45
CA ARG A 83 1.23 -8.89 12.12
C ARG A 83 2.39 -7.96 11.75
N VAL A 84 2.47 -7.53 10.48
CA VAL A 84 3.51 -6.58 10.06
C VAL A 84 3.27 -5.19 10.66
N TRP A 85 2.00 -4.80 10.86
CA TRP A 85 1.66 -3.59 11.61
C TRP A 85 2.05 -3.68 13.09
N GLU A 86 1.78 -4.82 13.75
CA GLU A 86 2.17 -5.06 15.15
C GLU A 86 3.69 -5.01 15.37
N GLU A 87 4.50 -5.54 14.45
CA GLU A 87 5.97 -5.46 14.55
C GLU A 87 6.52 -4.04 14.34
N LEU A 88 5.85 -3.21 13.56
CA LEU A 88 6.26 -1.82 13.33
C LEU A 88 5.88 -0.90 14.49
N ASP A 89 4.73 -1.11 15.14
CA ASP A 89 4.33 -0.35 16.33
C ASP A 89 5.21 -0.65 17.56
N TYR A 90 5.94 -1.78 17.54
CA TYR A 90 6.89 -2.15 18.60
C TYR A 90 8.27 -1.49 18.46
N ARG A 91 8.51 -0.74 17.36
CA ARG A 91 9.81 -0.13 17.01
C ARG A 91 9.82 1.37 17.26
#